data_AF-A0A061HYZ3-F1
#
_entry.id   AF-A0A061HYZ3-F1
#
_cell.length_a   1.000
_cell.length_b   1.000
_cell.length_c   1.000
_cell.angle_alpha   90.00
_cell.angle_beta   90.00
_cell.angle_gamma   90.00
#
_symmetry.space_group_name_H-M   'P 1'
#
loop_
_entity.id
_entity.type
_entity.pdbx_description
1 polymer ?
#
loop_
_entity_poly.entity_id
_entity_poly.type
_entity_poly.pdbx_seq_one_letter_code
_entity_poly.pdbx_strand_id
1 'polypeptide(L)'
;MAAVILESIFLKRSQQKKKTSPLNFKKRLFLLTVQKLSYYEYDFERGRRGSKKGSIDVEKITCVETVVPEKNPPPERQIPGKNPLPNAKGDIVD
;
A
#
# COMPACT_ATOMS: atom_id res chain seq x y z
N MET A 1 19.37 18.07 7.28
CA MET A 1 18.41 16.94 7.22
C MET A 1 17.02 17.56 7.35
N ALA A 2 16.12 17.37 6.38
CA ALA A 2 14.77 17.87 6.52
C ALA A 2 14.02 17.06 7.59
N ALA A 3 13.23 17.72 8.44
CA ALA A 3 12.42 17.05 9.44
C ALA A 3 11.43 16.08 8.79
N VAL A 4 11.19 14.95 9.46
CA VAL A 4 10.16 13.98 9.04
C VAL A 4 8.81 14.54 9.48
N ILE A 5 7.92 14.72 8.51
CA ILE A 5 6.55 15.20 8.74
C ILE A 5 5.66 14.03 9.14
N LEU A 6 5.76 12.92 8.39
CA LEU A 6 5.00 11.70 8.63
C LEU A 6 5.89 10.47 8.47
N GLU A 7 5.66 9.50 9.35
CA GLU A 7 6.30 8.19 9.37
C GLU A 7 5.24 7.12 9.58
N SER A 8 5.14 6.15 8.67
CA SER A 8 4.12 5.10 8.75
C SER A 8 4.50 3.86 7.96
N ILE A 9 4.01 2.70 8.40
CA ILE A 9 4.17 1.44 7.67
C ILE A 9 2.96 1.25 6.75
N PHE A 10 3.20 1.18 5.44
CA PHE A 10 2.17 0.90 4.44
C PHE A 10 2.52 -0.27 3.54
N LEU A 11 1.50 -0.82 2.89
CA LEU A 11 1.65 -1.86 1.90
C LEU A 11 1.85 -1.24 0.51
N LYS A 12 3.07 -1.35 -0.02
CA LYS A 12 3.43 -0.81 -1.34
C LYS A 12 3.19 -1.85 -2.43
N ARG A 13 2.38 -1.51 -3.44
CA ARG A 13 2.28 -2.27 -4.69
C ARG A 13 3.54 -2.10 -5.56
N SER A 14 4.04 -3.17 -6.16
CA SER A 14 5.14 -3.13 -7.12
C SER A 14 4.72 -2.41 -8.41
N GLN A 15 5.69 -1.82 -9.11
CA GLN A 15 5.45 -1.32 -10.46
C GLN A 15 5.37 -2.53 -11.40
N GLN A 16 4.25 -2.67 -12.11
CA GLN A 16 4.05 -3.78 -13.03
C GLN A 16 4.77 -3.49 -14.35
N LYS A 17 5.86 -4.23 -14.63
CA LYS A 17 6.64 -4.06 -15.87
C LYS A 17 6.02 -4.78 -17.08
N LYS A 18 5.32 -5.88 -16.86
CA LYS A 18 4.63 -6.67 -17.90
C LYS A 18 3.18 -6.90 -17.50
N LYS A 19 2.25 -6.81 -18.45
CA LYS A 19 0.80 -6.91 -18.22
C LYS A 19 0.37 -8.20 -17.52
N THR A 20 1.06 -9.31 -17.78
CA THR A 20 0.74 -10.63 -17.23
C THR A 20 1.51 -10.96 -15.94
N SER A 21 2.42 -10.08 -15.50
CA SER A 21 3.18 -10.35 -14.27
C SER A 21 2.31 -10.22 -13.03
N PRO A 22 2.47 -11.09 -12.03
CA PRO A 22 1.77 -10.99 -10.76
C PRO A 22 1.98 -9.62 -10.09
N LEU A 23 0.93 -9.10 -9.48
CA LEU A 23 1.02 -7.92 -8.62
C LEU A 23 1.64 -8.34 -7.29
N ASN A 24 2.72 -7.65 -6.89
CA ASN A 24 3.40 -7.92 -5.63
C ASN A 24 3.19 -6.77 -4.66
N PHE A 25 2.86 -7.08 -3.41
CA PHE A 25 2.66 -6.12 -2.35
C PHE A 25 3.69 -6.36 -1.25
N LYS A 26 4.36 -5.30 -0.78
CA LYS A 26 5.36 -5.40 0.30
C LYS A 26 5.15 -4.33 1.35
N LYS A 27 5.21 -4.71 2.61
CA LYS A 27 5.22 -3.76 3.73
C LYS A 27 6.49 -2.91 3.66
N ARG A 28 6.35 -1.60 3.79
CA ARG A 28 7.45 -0.63 3.73
C ARG A 28 7.22 0.48 4.75
N LEU A 29 8.30 0.95 5.35
CA LEU A 29 8.31 2.16 6.15
C LEU A 29 8.41 3.36 5.21
N PHE A 30 7.41 4.22 5.20
CA PHE A 30 7.39 5.46 4.43
C PHE A 30 7.75 6.64 5.32
N LEU A 31 8.61 7.52 4.81
CA LEU A 31 8.97 8.79 5.44
C LEU A 31 8.67 9.92 4.45
N LEU A 32 7.86 10.88 4.89
CA LEU A 32 7.59 12.10 4.16
C LEU A 32 8.36 13.26 4.79
N THR A 33 9.13 13.95 3.97
CA THR A 33 9.72 15.26 4.30
C THR A 33 9.24 16.28 3.28
N VAL A 34 9.50 17.57 3.53
CA VAL A 34 9.19 18.64 2.56
C VAL A 34 9.86 18.44 1.20
N GLN A 35 10.95 17.67 1.11
CA GLN A 35 11.70 17.46 -0.13
C GLN A 35 11.39 16.11 -0.79
N LYS A 36 11.14 15.05 0.00
CA LYS A 36 11.09 13.68 -0.52
C LYS A 36 10.05 12.82 0.19
N LEU A 37 9.40 11.97 -0.60
CA LEU A 37 8.70 10.79 -0.13
C LEU A 37 9.60 9.57 -0.36
N SER A 38 10.17 9.03 0.72
CA SER A 38 11.08 7.88 0.67
C SER A 38 10.47 6.66 1.32
N TYR A 39 10.84 5.46 0.87
CA TYR A 39 10.39 4.22 1.49
C TYR A 39 11.50 3.18 1.62
N TYR A 40 11.41 2.41 2.70
CA TYR A 40 12.47 1.55 3.21
C TYR A 40 11.91 0.17 3.57
N GLU A 41 12.79 -0.83 3.64
CA GLU A 41 12.50 -2.01 4.46
C GLU A 41 12.31 -1.60 5.92
N TYR A 42 11.47 -2.35 6.61
CA TYR A 42 11.30 -2.21 8.06
C TYR A 42 11.85 -3.47 8.71
N ASP A 43 12.83 -3.29 9.58
CA ASP A 43 13.42 -4.36 10.38
C ASP A 43 12.57 -4.51 11.64
N PHE A 44 11.67 -5.49 11.62
CA PHE A 44 10.74 -5.75 12.74
C PHE A 44 11.48 -6.27 13.97
N GLU A 45 12.58 -7.01 13.81
CA GLU A 45 13.38 -7.54 14.91
C GLU A 45 14.09 -6.43 15.68
N ARG A 46 14.60 -5.43 14.95
CA ARG A 46 15.33 -4.29 15.54
C ARG A 46 14.48 -3.04 15.71
N GLY A 47 13.19 -3.09 15.36
CA GLY A 47 12.26 -1.97 15.43
C GLY A 47 12.73 -0.72 14.70
N ARG A 48 13.46 -0.87 13.57
CA ARG A 48 14.12 0.26 12.90
C ARG A 48 14.06 0.21 11.39
N ARG A 49 14.33 1.35 10.78
CA ARG A 49 14.44 1.49 9.32
C ARG A 49 15.59 0.65 8.76
N GLY A 50 15.27 -0.19 7.80
CA GLY A 50 16.23 -0.97 7.01
C GLY A 50 16.69 -0.25 5.74
N SER A 51 17.00 -1.04 4.71
CA SER A 51 17.55 -0.52 3.44
C SER A 51 16.53 0.36 2.68
N LYS A 52 17.01 1.42 2.03
CA LYS A 52 16.17 2.28 1.18
C LYS A 52 15.76 1.52 -0.09
N LYS A 53 14.48 1.53 -0.43
CA LYS A 53 13.92 0.85 -1.62
C LYS A 53 13.44 1.80 -2.71
N GLY A 54 13.29 3.09 -2.38
CA GLY A 54 13.03 4.12 -3.37
C GLY A 54 12.80 5.49 -2.76
N SER A 55 12.69 6.48 -3.64
CA SER A 55 12.53 7.88 -3.32
C SER A 55 11.76 8.55 -4.45
N ILE A 56 10.87 9.45 -4.09
CA ILE A 56 10.21 10.38 -5.01
C ILE A 56 10.51 11.77 -4.49
N ASP A 57 11.01 12.65 -5.35
CA ASP A 57 11.18 14.07 -5.01
C ASP A 57 9.78 14.72 -5.01
N VAL A 58 9.46 15.48 -3.95
CA VAL A 58 8.10 16.04 -3.76
C VAL A 58 7.73 16.98 -4.90
N GLU A 59 8.69 17.70 -5.47
CA GLU A 59 8.51 18.57 -6.65
C GLU A 59 7.99 17.83 -7.89
N LYS A 60 8.20 16.50 -7.97
CA LYS A 60 7.77 15.66 -9.10
C LYS A 60 6.38 15.06 -8.89
N ILE A 61 5.77 15.26 -7.72
CA ILE A 61 4.43 14.76 -7.42
C ILE A 61 3.43 15.73 -8.03
N THR A 62 2.61 15.25 -8.96
CA THR A 62 1.60 16.06 -9.64
C THR A 62 0.19 15.87 -9.09
N CYS A 63 -0.08 14.74 -8.43
CA CYS A 63 -1.39 14.40 -7.90
C CYS A 63 -1.27 13.38 -6.75
N VAL A 64 -2.08 13.55 -5.71
CA VAL A 64 -2.23 12.61 -4.59
C VAL A 64 -3.72 12.48 -4.31
N GLU A 65 -4.29 11.30 -4.57
CA GLU A 65 -5.72 11.04 -4.43
C GLU A 65 -5.99 9.62 -3.94
N THR A 66 -7.22 9.40 -3.49
CA THR A 66 -7.69 8.05 -3.14
C THR A 66 -7.93 7.20 -4.39
N VAL A 67 -7.85 5.88 -4.22
CA VAL A 67 -8.08 4.90 -5.30
C VAL A 67 -9.28 4.03 -4.94
N VAL A 68 -10.16 3.76 -5.91
CA VAL A 68 -11.27 2.81 -5.74
C VAL A 68 -10.70 1.45 -5.29
N PRO A 69 -11.17 0.87 -4.18
CA PRO A 69 -10.67 -0.41 -3.69
C PRO A 69 -10.81 -1.54 -4.71
N GLU A 70 -9.90 -2.52 -4.63
CA GLU A 70 -10.00 -3.75 -5.43
C GLU A 70 -11.35 -4.43 -5.17
N LYS A 71 -11.97 -5.01 -6.20
CA LYS A 71 -13.29 -5.67 -6.06
C LYS A 71 -13.21 -6.89 -5.13
N ASN A 72 -12.17 -7.71 -5.31
CA ASN A 72 -11.96 -8.96 -4.59
C ASN A 72 -10.53 -9.01 -4.01
N PRO A 73 -10.19 -8.20 -2.99
CA PRO A 73 -8.87 -8.20 -2.40
C PRO A 73 -8.66 -9.46 -1.53
N PRO A 74 -7.41 -9.92 -1.37
CA PRO A 74 -7.09 -10.94 -0.36
C PRO A 74 -7.38 -10.40 1.05
N PRO A 75 -7.54 -11.28 2.07
CA PRO A 75 -7.95 -10.89 3.42
C PRO A 75 -7.15 -9.73 4.03
N GLU A 76 -5.83 -9.69 3.78
CA GLU A 76 -4.93 -8.62 4.25
C GLU A 76 -5.26 -7.21 3.75
N ARG A 77 -6.12 -7.07 2.72
CA ARG A 77 -6.55 -5.79 2.12
C ARG A 77 -8.08 -5.64 2.08
N GLN A 78 -8.82 -6.53 2.74
CA GLN A 78 -10.25 -6.37 2.88
C GLN A 78 -10.56 -5.23 3.84
N ILE A 79 -11.56 -4.43 3.51
CA ILE A 79 -12.03 -3.34 4.36
C ILE A 79 -12.90 -3.96 5.46
N PRO A 80 -12.53 -3.83 6.75
CA PRO A 80 -13.36 -4.35 7.84
C PRO A 80 -14.77 -3.76 7.81
N GLY A 81 -15.78 -4.59 8.07
CA GLY A 81 -17.19 -4.17 8.08
C GLY A 81 -17.84 -4.04 6.69
N LYS A 82 -17.09 -4.20 5.60
CA LYS A 82 -17.66 -4.34 4.25
C LYS A 82 -17.98 -5.81 4.01
N ASN A 83 -19.05 -6.31 4.64
CA ASN A 83 -19.55 -7.66 4.36
C ASN A 83 -19.74 -7.80 2.84
N PRO A 84 -19.33 -8.91 2.22
CA PRO A 84 -19.80 -9.20 0.87
C PRO A 84 -21.32 -9.18 0.93
N LEU A 85 -21.97 -8.37 0.09
CA LEU A 85 -23.38 -8.53 -0.18
C LEU A 85 -23.61 -10.03 -0.44
N PRO A 86 -24.61 -10.67 0.20
CA PRO A 86 -24.94 -12.05 -0.10
C PRO A 86 -25.10 -12.13 -1.62
N ASN A 87 -24.36 -13.07 -2.20
CA ASN A 87 -24.43 -13.35 -3.62
C ASN A 87 -25.92 -13.57 -3.93
N ALA A 88 -26.51 -12.76 -4.81
CA ALA A 88 -27.85 -13.00 -5.31
C ALA A 88 -27.80 -14.26 -6.20
N LYS A 89 -27.72 -15.42 -5.55
CA LYS A 89 -27.88 -16.74 -6.12
C LYS A 89 -28.65 -17.59 -5.11
N GLY A 90 -29.96 -17.51 -5.26
CA GLY A 90 -30.91 -18.57 -4.97
C GLY A 90 -31.03 -18.96 -3.51
N ASP A 91 -32.03 -18.39 -2.85
CA ASP A 91 -32.86 -19.19 -1.95
C ASP A 91 -33.28 -20.45 -2.70
N ILE A 92 -32.73 -21.60 -2.33
CA ILE A 92 -33.44 -22.87 -2.46
C ILE A 92 -33.61 -23.35 -1.03
N VAL A 93 -34.84 -23.15 -0.57
CA VAL A 93 -35.44 -23.91 0.51
C VAL A 93 -35.49 -25.38 0.12
N ASP A 94 -35.01 -26.24 1.01
CA ASP A 94 -35.57 -27.58 1.31
C ASP A 94 -35.23 -27.91 2.77
#